data_AF-A0A382Y9L3-F1
#
_entry.id   AF-A0A382Y9L3-F1
#
_cell.length_a   1.000
_cell.length_b   1.000
_cell.length_c   1.000
_cell.angle_alpha   90.00
_cell.angle_beta   90.00
_cell.angle_gamma   90.00
#
_symmetry.space_group_name_H-M   'P 1'
#
loop_
_entity.id
_entity.type
_entity.pdbx_description
1 polymer ?
#
loop_
_entity_poly.entity_id
_entity_poly.type
_entity_poly.pdbx_seq_one_letter_code
_entity_poly.pdbx_strand_id
1 'polypeptide(L)' 'MTKPLLEIAKAVVQTEADSILMLKDRINQTFNDACQLMLSCQGKVILIGMGKSGHIAKKIAATLAST' A
#
# COMPACT_ATOMS: atom_id res chain seq x y z
N MET A 1 -2.13 -33.89 3.89
CA MET A 1 -2.55 -33.72 2.48
C MET A 1 -2.09 -32.35 2.01
N THR A 2 -1.20 -32.29 1.03
CA THR A 2 -0.78 -31.04 0.38
C THR A 2 -1.96 -30.48 -0.41
N LYS A 3 -2.41 -29.26 -0.11
CA LYS A 3 -3.40 -28.57 -0.95
C LYS A 3 -2.83 -28.45 -2.38
N PRO A 4 -3.63 -28.70 -3.45
CA PRO A 4 -3.17 -28.51 -4.82
C PRO A 4 -2.66 -27.07 -5.02
N LEU A 5 -1.56 -26.89 -5.75
CA LEU A 5 -0.97 -25.56 -5.99
C LEU A 5 -1.97 -24.55 -6.58
N LEU A 6 -2.91 -25.02 -7.40
CA LEU A 6 -3.99 -24.19 -7.96
C LEU A 6 -4.91 -23.61 -6.87
N GLU A 7 -5.22 -24.39 -5.83
CA GLU A 7 -6.06 -23.93 -4.73
C GLU A 7 -5.31 -22.96 -3.83
N ILE A 8 -4.00 -23.14 -3.64
CA ILE A 8 -3.15 -22.19 -2.93
C ILE A 8 -3.09 -20.86 -3.68
N ALA A 9 -2.85 -20.89 -5.00
CA ALA A 9 -2.78 -19.69 -5.82
C ALA A 9 -4.10 -18.91 -5.78
N LYS A 10 -5.25 -19.58 -5.95
CA LYS A 10 -6.58 -18.96 -5.82
C LYS A 10 -6.78 -18.34 -4.44
N ALA A 11 -6.41 -19.05 -3.36
CA ALA A 11 -6.55 -18.56 -2.00
C ALA A 11 -5.69 -17.31 -1.72
N VAL A 12 -4.46 -17.27 -2.25
CA VAL A 12 -3.59 -16.09 -2.12
C VAL A 12 -4.21 -14.88 -2.81
N VAL A 13 -4.64 -15.02 -4.07
CA VAL A 13 -5.28 -13.93 -4.81
C VAL A 13 -6.55 -13.45 -4.13
N GLN A 14 -7.39 -14.37 -3.62
CA GLN A 14 -8.59 -14.00 -2.87
C GLN A 14 -8.25 -13.22 -1.60
N THR A 15 -7.25 -13.66 -0.84
CA THR A 15 -6.80 -12.98 0.39
C THR A 15 -6.32 -11.56 0.09
N GLU A 16 -5.57 -11.37 -1.00
CA GLU A 16 -5.11 -10.05 -1.43
C GLU A 16 -6.29 -9.16 -1.87
N ALA A 17 -7.24 -9.71 -2.63
CA ALA A 17 -8.43 -8.98 -3.04
C ALA A 17 -9.28 -8.50 -1.85
N ASP A 18 -9.52 -9.39 -0.88
CA ASP A 18 -10.25 -9.06 0.35
C ASP A 18 -9.52 -7.97 1.15
N SER A 19 -8.18 -8.05 1.24
CA SER A 19 -7.36 -7.05 1.90
C SER A 19 -7.47 -5.67 1.23
N ILE A 20 -7.52 -5.62 -0.10
CA ILE A 20 -7.73 -4.38 -0.85
C ILE A 20 -9.13 -3.83 -0.60
N LEU A 21 -10.17 -4.68 -0.61
CA LEU A 21 -11.55 -4.26 -0.35
C LEU A 21 -11.71 -3.64 1.04
N MET A 22 -11.02 -4.19 2.05
CA MET A 22 -11.00 -3.63 3.41
C MET A 22 -10.37 -2.23 3.50
N LEU A 23 -9.56 -1.82 2.51
CA LEU A 23 -8.98 -0.46 2.52
C LEU A 23 -10.04 0.62 2.36
N LYS A 24 -11.19 0.33 1.73
CA LYS A 24 -12.29 1.28 1.55
C LYS A 24 -12.70 1.90 2.89
N ASP A 25 -12.78 1.11 3.94
CA ASP A 25 -13.23 1.56 5.26
C ASP A 25 -12.17 2.42 5.98
N ARG A 26 -10.91 2.38 5.50
CA ARG A 26 -9.81 3.24 5.98
C ARG A 26 -9.71 4.57 5.25
N ILE A 27 -10.44 4.75 4.15
CA ILE A 27 -10.54 6.02 3.43
C ILE A 27 -11.55 6.90 4.18
N ASN A 28 -11.08 7.53 5.23
CA ASN A 28 -11.85 8.43 6.09
C ASN A 28 -11.11 9.77 6.27
N GLN A 29 -11.52 10.58 7.25
CA GLN A 29 -10.95 11.90 7.46
C GLN A 29 -9.41 11.87 7.65
N THR A 30 -8.88 10.86 8.34
CA THR A 30 -7.43 10.74 8.55
C THR A 30 -6.65 10.55 7.25
N PHE A 31 -7.24 9.87 6.27
CA PHE A 31 -6.68 9.74 4.92
C PHE A 31 -6.66 11.10 4.22
N ASN A 32 -7.77 11.85 4.27
CA ASN A 32 -7.84 13.20 3.72
C ASN A 32 -6.79 14.13 4.34
N ASP A 33 -6.66 14.10 5.67
CA ASP A 33 -5.71 14.95 6.39
C ASP A 33 -4.25 14.62 6.03
N ALA A 34 -3.94 13.34 5.86
CA ALA A 34 -2.62 12.91 5.39
C ALA A 34 -2.32 13.40 3.96
N CYS A 35 -3.31 13.33 3.05
CA CYS A 35 -3.17 13.87 1.70
C CYS A 35 -2.91 15.39 1.73
N GLN A 36 -3.67 16.15 2.53
CA GLN A 36 -3.49 17.59 2.64
C GLN A 36 -2.15 17.97 3.26
N LEU A 37 -1.71 17.22 4.28
CA LEU A 37 -0.39 17.41 4.87
C LEU A 37 0.72 17.24 3.82
N MET A 38 0.66 16.17 3.02
CA MET A 38 1.62 15.92 1.95
C MET A 38 1.59 16.99 0.86
N LEU A 39 0.40 17.44 0.44
CA LEU A 39 0.23 18.51 -0.57
C LEU A 39 0.77 19.86 -0.09
N SER A 40 0.64 20.15 1.21
CA SER A 40 1.16 21.37 1.82
C SER A 40 2.68 21.35 2.07
N CYS A 41 3.34 20.20 1.84
CA CYS A 41 4.77 20.04 2.08
C CYS A 41 5.60 20.83 1.05
N GLN A 42 6.28 21.88 1.51
CA GLN A 42 7.19 22.68 0.67
C GLN A 42 8.56 22.01 0.44
N GLY A 43 8.86 20.96 1.22
CA GLY A 43 10.12 20.24 1.19
C GLY A 43 10.04 18.94 0.40
N LYS A 44 10.46 17.85 1.04
CA LYS A 44 10.41 16.49 0.48
C LYS A 44 9.69 15.56 1.44
N VAL A 45 8.86 14.69 0.90
CA VAL A 45 8.29 13.56 1.66
C VAL A 45 9.31 12.43 1.67
N ILE A 46 9.85 12.10 2.84
CA ILE A 46 10.83 11.03 3.01
C ILE A 46 10.11 9.76 3.45
N LEU A 47 10.25 8.69 2.67
CA LEU A 47 9.67 7.38 2.99
C LEU A 47 10.77 6.44 3.47
N ILE A 48 10.56 5.80 4.62
CA ILE A 48 11.48 4.83 5.22
C ILE A 48 10.77 3.51 5.52
N GLY A 49 11.52 2.42 5.49
CA GLY A 49 11.02 1.09 5.83
C GLY A 49 12.11 0.03 5.65
N MET A 50 11.96 -1.10 6.33
CA MET A 50 12.88 -2.24 6.21
C MET A 50 12.20 -3.44 5.54
N GLY A 51 12.99 -4.27 4.84
CA GLY A 51 12.49 -5.46 4.14
C GLY A 51 11.44 -5.12 3.08
N LYS A 52 10.35 -5.91 3.04
CA LYS A 52 9.23 -5.71 2.09
C LYS A 52 8.64 -4.31 2.16
N SER A 53 8.49 -3.76 3.36
CA SER A 53 7.99 -2.39 3.56
C SER A 53 8.92 -1.34 2.95
N GLY A 54 10.24 -1.57 2.98
CA GLY A 54 11.23 -0.72 2.30
C GLY A 54 11.09 -0.75 0.77
N HIS A 55 10.81 -1.92 0.19
CA HIS A 55 10.52 -2.02 -1.25
C HIS A 55 9.25 -1.26 -1.66
N ILE A 56 8.18 -1.35 -0.86
CA ILE A 56 6.94 -0.59 -1.10
C ILE A 56 7.18 0.91 -0.94
N ALA A 57 7.88 1.33 0.12
CA ALA A 57 8.28 2.72 0.34
C ALA A 57 9.05 3.29 -0.86
N LYS A 58 10.02 2.53 -1.40
CA LYS A 58 10.77 2.92 -2.60
C LYS A 58 9.87 3.07 -3.83
N LYS A 59 8.90 2.17 -4.02
CA LYS A 59 7.94 2.24 -5.14
C LYS A 59 7.05 3.48 -5.03
N ILE A 60 6.52 3.76 -3.83
CA ILE A 60 5.69 4.94 -3.57
C ILE A 60 6.50 6.23 -3.78
N ALA A 61 7.73 6.29 -3.25
CA ALA A 61 8.62 7.43 -3.43
C ALA A 61 8.88 7.72 -4.92
N ALA A 62 9.11 6.69 -5.73
CA ALA A 62 9.27 6.83 -7.17
C ALA A 62 8.01 7.41 -7.85
N THR A 63 6.81 6.94 -7.47
CA THR A 63 5.55 7.49 -7.98
C THR A 63 5.36 8.95 -7.58
N LEU A 64 5.61 9.31 -6.31
CA LEU A 64 5.49 10.69 -5.82
C LEU A 64 6.51 11.65 -6.46
N ALA A 65 7.66 11.14 -6.89
CA ALA A 65 8.69 11.93 -7.57
C ALA A 65 8.47 12.03 -9.10
N SER A 66 7.48 11.33 -9.66
CA SER A 66 7.23 11.26 -11.10
C SER A 66 6.22 12.31 -11.60
N THR A 67 5.83 13.26 -10.75
CA THR A 67 5.02 14.45 -11.10
C THR A 67 5.88 15.62 -11.54
#